data_AF-A0A8H7AG38-F1
#
_entry.id   AF-A0A8H7AG38-F1
#
_cell.length_a   1.000
_cell.length_b   1.000
_cell.length_c   1.000
_cell.angle_alpha   90.00
_cell.angle_beta   90.00
_cell.angle_gamma   90.00
#
_symmetry.space_group_name_H-M   'P 1'
#
loop_
_entity.id
_entity.type
_entity.pdbx_description
1 polymer ?
#
loop_
_entity_poly.entity_id
_entity_poly.type
_entity_poly.pdbx_seq_one_letter_code
_entity_poly.pdbx_strand_id
1 'polypeptide(L)'
;MKVKIKKWHAVATWRWDMPEDEVCGICRVQFDGTCPTCKYPGDDCPLLIGKCAHSFHMHCLMTWIQQDSSKGLCPMCRQKFEWKHGD
;
A
#
# COMPACT_ATOMS: atom_id res chain seq x y z
N MET A 1 25.88 -35.86 16.48
CA MET A 1 24.78 -35.68 17.44
C MET A 1 23.56 -35.16 16.68
N LYS A 2 22.36 -35.73 16.87
CA LYS A 2 21.17 -35.42 16.04
C LYS A 2 20.06 -34.89 16.95
N VAL A 3 19.76 -33.59 16.84
CA VAL A 3 18.70 -32.93 17.62
C VAL A 3 17.39 -32.97 16.84
N LYS A 4 16.27 -33.26 17.52
CA LYS A 4 14.92 -33.27 16.93
C LYS A 4 14.04 -32.22 17.62
N ILE A 5 13.45 -31.32 16.84
CA ILE A 5 12.44 -30.38 17.34
C ILE A 5 11.15 -31.17 17.58
N LYS A 6 10.62 -31.12 18.81
CA LYS A 6 9.37 -31.82 19.19
C LYS A 6 8.13 -30.96 19.00
N LYS A 7 8.26 -29.65 19.16
CA LYS A 7 7.16 -28.69 19.09
C LYS A 7 7.72 -27.31 18.75
N TRP A 8 7.03 -26.58 17.87
CA TRP A 8 7.35 -25.20 17.52
C TRP A 8 6.07 -24.38 17.59
N HIS A 9 6.12 -23.28 18.36
CA HIS A 9 5.13 -22.21 18.32
C HIS A 9 5.75 -21.01 17.60
N ALA A 10 5.38 -20.81 16.34
CA ALA A 10 5.87 -19.70 15.54
C ALA A 10 4.99 -18.46 15.71
N VAL A 11 5.60 -17.28 15.63
CA VAL A 11 4.93 -15.98 15.55
C VAL A 11 5.42 -15.31 14.27
N ALA A 12 4.51 -14.67 13.55
CA ALA A 12 4.82 -13.96 12.31
C ALA A 12 4.07 -12.63 12.26
N THR A 13 4.64 -11.68 11.53
CA THR A 13 4.02 -10.43 11.12
C THR A 13 3.93 -10.45 9.60
N TRP A 14 2.81 -9.98 9.06
CA TRP A 14 2.69 -9.76 7.63
C TRP A 14 3.34 -8.43 7.25
N ARG A 15 3.73 -8.29 6.00
CA ARG A 15 4.19 -7.04 5.39
C ARG A 15 3.81 -7.05 3.92
N TRP A 16 3.70 -5.88 3.32
CA TRP A 16 3.54 -5.80 1.86
C TRP A 16 4.82 -6.27 1.14
N ASP A 17 4.66 -6.95 0.01
CA ASP A 17 5.78 -7.35 -0.85
C ASP A 17 6.24 -6.17 -1.71
N MET A 18 6.89 -5.20 -1.06
CA MET A 18 7.41 -3.96 -1.67
C MET A 18 8.74 -3.56 -1.03
N PRO A 19 9.54 -2.69 -1.67
CA PRO A 19 10.77 -2.17 -1.09
C PRO A 19 10.51 -1.43 0.23
N GLU A 20 11.38 -1.62 1.22
CA GLU A 20 11.20 -1.13 2.60
C GLU A 20 11.28 0.41 2.73
N ASP A 21 11.89 1.05 1.74
CA ASP A 21 12.02 2.50 1.62
C ASP A 21 10.84 3.14 0.85
N GLU A 22 9.92 2.35 0.30
CA GLU A 22 8.76 2.91 -0.38
C GLU A 22 7.67 3.36 0.59
N VAL A 23 7.20 4.58 0.38
CA VAL A 23 6.11 5.20 1.12
C VAL A 23 4.99 5.61 0.17
N CYS A 24 3.78 5.78 0.70
CA CYS A 24 2.69 6.35 -0.08
C CYS A 24 3.08 7.74 -0.61
N GLY A 25 3.04 7.93 -1.93
CA GLY A 25 3.46 9.19 -2.57
C GLY A 25 2.63 10.41 -2.18
N ILE A 26 1.47 10.22 -1.53
CA ILE A 26 0.57 11.28 -1.08
C ILE A 26 0.77 11.58 0.41
N CYS A 27 0.54 10.61 1.30
CA CYS A 27 0.62 10.85 2.75
C CYS A 27 2.01 10.65 3.36
N ARG A 28 2.98 10.12 2.58
CA ARG A 28 4.36 9.86 3.00
C ARG A 28 4.51 8.90 4.20
N VAL A 29 3.47 8.12 4.48
CA VAL A 29 3.49 7.05 5.49
C VAL A 29 3.89 5.73 4.83
N GLN A 30 4.60 4.90 5.59
CA GLN A 30 4.96 3.53 5.24
C GLN A 30 3.71 2.69 4.94
N PHE A 31 3.83 1.73 4.01
CA PHE A 31 2.68 0.94 3.55
C PHE A 31 2.18 -0.10 4.56
N ASP A 32 3.04 -0.56 5.47
CA ASP A 32 2.64 -1.39 6.61
C ASP A 32 1.92 -0.58 7.71
N GLY A 33 1.95 0.75 7.61
CA GLY A 33 1.26 1.67 8.50
C GLY A 33 -0.13 2.05 7.99
N THR A 34 -0.89 2.79 8.81
CA THR A 34 -2.19 3.30 8.41
C THR A 34 -2.06 4.67 7.72
N CYS A 35 -2.90 4.92 6.71
CA CYS A 35 -3.06 6.27 6.17
C CYS A 35 -3.71 7.21 7.21
N PRO A 36 -3.63 8.55 7.06
CA PRO A 36 -4.16 9.51 8.04
C PRO A 36 -5.66 9.38 8.34
N THR A 37 -6.43 8.83 7.40
CA THR A 37 -7.88 8.59 7.55
C THR A 37 -8.18 7.33 8.36
N CYS A 38 -7.25 6.37 8.43
CA CYS A 38 -7.45 5.08 9.06
C CYS A 38 -6.91 5.08 10.49
N LYS A 39 -7.78 4.76 11.45
CA LYS A 39 -7.40 4.66 12.86
C LYS A 39 -6.67 3.36 13.19
N TYR A 40 -7.07 2.25 12.56
CA TYR A 40 -6.51 0.92 12.79
C TYR A 40 -6.14 0.28 11.45
N PRO A 41 -5.10 -0.57 11.42
CA PRO A 41 -4.78 -1.36 10.23
C PRO A 41 -5.91 -2.38 9.97
N GLY A 42 -6.15 -2.70 8.70
CA GLY A 42 -7.20 -3.63 8.28
C GLY A 42 -7.50 -3.52 6.79
N ASP A 43 -8.51 -4.26 6.35
CA ASP A 43 -8.89 -4.39 4.93
C ASP A 43 -9.54 -3.14 4.34
N ASP A 44 -9.85 -2.14 5.17
CA ASP A 44 -10.54 -0.90 4.76
C ASP A 44 -9.64 0.04 3.93
N CYS A 45 -8.31 -0.16 3.91
CA CYS A 45 -7.39 0.70 3.17
C CYS A 45 -6.30 -0.10 2.46
N PRO A 46 -6.68 -0.86 1.40
CA PRO A 46 -5.70 -1.60 0.61
C PRO A 46 -4.78 -0.65 -0.15
N LEU A 47 -3.70 -1.21 -0.68
CA LEU A 47 -2.80 -0.49 -1.57
C LEU A 47 -3.30 -0.55 -3.01
N LEU A 48 -3.23 0.59 -3.68
CA LEU A 48 -3.53 0.71 -5.10
C LEU A 48 -2.23 0.95 -5.86
N ILE A 49 -1.89 0.01 -6.73
CA ILE A 49 -0.69 0.06 -7.57
C ILE A 49 -1.12 0.47 -8.98
N GLY A 50 -0.63 1.62 -9.43
CA GLY A 50 -0.85 2.09 -10.79
C GLY A 50 -0.13 1.22 -11.82
N LYS A 51 -0.64 1.19 -13.06
CA LYS A 51 0.13 0.67 -14.21
C LYS A 51 1.47 1.38 -14.39
N CYS A 52 1.56 2.63 -13.93
CA CYS A 52 2.79 3.43 -13.85
C CYS A 52 3.74 3.02 -12.71
N ALA A 53 3.47 1.92 -12.02
CA ALA A 53 4.25 1.38 -10.89
C ALA A 53 4.32 2.28 -9.63
N HIS A 54 3.49 3.34 -9.55
CA HIS A 54 3.35 4.11 -8.31
C HIS A 54 2.25 3.52 -7.42
N SER A 55 2.59 3.37 -6.14
CA SER A 55 1.73 2.78 -5.12
C SER A 55 1.19 3.83 -4.16
N PHE A 56 -0.08 3.70 -3.76
CA PHE A 56 -0.75 4.61 -2.84
C PHE A 56 -1.70 3.86 -1.92
N HIS A 57 -1.92 4.38 -0.71
CA HIS A 57 -3.08 3.98 0.09
C HIS A 57 -4.39 4.33 -0.65
N MET A 58 -5.37 3.43 -0.62
CA MET A 58 -6.66 3.63 -1.30
C MET A 58 -7.31 4.97 -0.95
N HIS A 59 -7.46 5.28 0.34
CA HIS A 59 -8.09 6.53 0.77
C HIS A 59 -7.32 7.77 0.29
N CYS A 60 -5.99 7.74 0.33
CA CYS A 60 -5.18 8.85 -0.15
C CYS A 60 -5.41 9.10 -1.65
N LEU A 61 -5.40 8.04 -2.45
CA LEU A 61 -5.58 8.17 -3.89
C LEU A 61 -7.02 8.57 -4.27
N MET A 62 -8.02 7.99 -3.62
CA MET A 62 -9.42 8.30 -3.91
C MET A 62 -9.73 9.77 -3.60
N THR A 63 -9.24 10.28 -2.46
CA THR A 63 -9.35 11.71 -2.11
C THR A 63 -8.64 12.60 -3.13
N TRP A 64 -7.50 12.15 -3.69
CA TRP A 64 -6.78 12.90 -4.73
C TRP A 64 -7.55 12.94 -6.06
N ILE A 65 -7.99 11.78 -6.56
CA ILE A 65 -8.65 11.68 -7.88
C ILE A 65 -10.01 12.39 -7.89
N GLN A 66 -10.69 12.48 -6.74
CA GLN A 66 -11.95 13.23 -6.61
C GLN A 66 -11.77 14.75 -6.76
N GLN A 67 -10.55 15.28 -6.67
CA GLN A 67 -10.31 16.71 -6.91
C GLN A 67 -10.33 17.00 -8.41
N ASP A 68 -11.06 18.04 -8.82
CA ASP A 68 -11.17 18.48 -10.22
C ASP A 68 -9.80 18.80 -10.85
N SER A 69 -8.86 19.28 -10.05
CA SER A 69 -7.49 19.60 -10.46
C SER A 69 -6.66 18.37 -10.83
N SER A 70 -7.01 17.19 -10.31
CA SER A 70 -6.25 15.95 -10.52
C SER A 70 -6.38 15.44 -11.96
N LYS A 71 -7.51 15.73 -12.62
CA LYS A 71 -7.85 15.25 -13.97
C LYS A 71 -7.72 13.73 -14.14
N GLY A 72 -7.85 12.96 -13.04
CA GLY A 72 -7.65 11.51 -13.06
C GLY A 72 -6.21 11.08 -13.37
N LEU A 73 -5.23 11.94 -13.10
CA LEU A 73 -3.81 11.68 -13.33
C LEU A 73 -3.11 11.19 -12.05
N CYS A 74 -2.08 10.38 -12.24
CA CYS A 74 -1.18 9.94 -11.18
C CYS A 74 -0.51 11.16 -10.51
N PRO A 75 -0.52 11.27 -9.18
CA PRO A 75 0.13 12.38 -8.46
C PRO A 75 1.63 12.52 -8.73
N MET A 76 2.31 11.40 -9.05
CA MET A 76 3.77 11.33 -9.17
C MET A 76 4.24 11.61 -10.60
N CYS A 77 3.68 10.91 -11.59
CA CYS A 77 4.13 10.98 -12.98
C CYS A 77 3.16 11.70 -13.94
N ARG A 78 1.98 12.12 -13.48
CA ARG A 78 0.94 12.78 -14.28
C ARG A 78 0.41 11.97 -15.48
N GLN A 79 0.72 10.68 -15.56
CA GLN A 79 0.07 9.78 -16.51
C GLN A 79 -1.36 9.50 -16.07
N LYS A 80 -2.26 9.18 -17.01
CA LYS A 80 -3.63 8.76 -16.67
C LYS A 80 -3.58 7.60 -15.67
N PHE A 81 -4.26 7.75 -14.53
CA PHE A 81 -4.21 6.75 -13.49
C PHE A 81 -5.15 5.58 -13.83
N GLU A 82 -4.56 4.41 -13.98
CA GLU A 82 -5.25 3.13 -14.10
C GLU A 82 -4.53 2.17 -13.15
N TRP A 83 -5.27 1.50 -12.27
CA TRP A 83 -4.70 0.53 -11.33
C TRP A 83 -4.65 -0.86 -11.95
N LYS A 84 -3.72 -1.68 -11.47
CA LYS A 84 -3.73 -3.12 -11.75
C LYS A 84 -4.84 -3.74 -10.90
N HIS A 85 -5.85 -4.34 -11.53
CA HIS A 85 -6.74 -5.25 -10.80
C HIS A 85 -5.91 -6.48 -10.46
N GLY A 86 -5.95 -6.92 -9.20
CA GLY A 86 -5.27 -8.15 -8.79
C GLY A 86 -5.90 -9.33 -9.52
N ASP A 87 -5.07 -10.12 -10.22
CA ASP A 87 -5.36 -11.51 -10.55
C ASP A 87 -5.15 -12.37 -9.29
#